data_AF-A0A522ACT5-F1
#
_entry.id   AF-A0A522ACT5-F1
#
_cell.length_a   1.000
_cell.length_b   1.000
_cell.length_c   1.000
_cell.angle_alpha   90.00
_cell.angle_beta   90.00
_cell.angle_gamma   90.00
#
_symmetry.space_group_name_H-M   'P 1'
#
loop_
_entity.id
_entity.type
_entity.pdbx_description
1 polymer ?
#
loop_
_entity_poly.entity_id
_entity_poly.type
_entity_poly.pdbx_seq_one_letter_code
_entity_poly.pdbx_strand_id
1 'polypeptide(L)'
;MDGYAYGDCSHMTRLAGTARWLAIVVMVGAMLSGCDQDPSPGRLKNDLESALTTTVPAGLLTLQSAEIVGIARPESVTTRGERVVHFVATVRLNRDTAFSTWDQYGAAALADAFGAMPDEIGGITARGNTTGDILTIPGTATYEYDASGAPEPWRLRAFHAAPGQSFAAPSSLQYLGNLVAIAGTVPETWKLIAENLTWPPTRALALVARTKGGFALAGGVPGSDGWKVVEALRRSQPDSHPIVNLVADGPIESLRLARDKTATAVIIDSDTAALAAAGSGIFAASGPYENLRAVASLYPKPIHVIVGENSRVNSVADLRDKRIVIVASNSGTTQAAEDVLRAHRLPSTLPETTISHALPEAMDALAAGTIDAIVTAVAAPYGAIAATAMDHPFRLLSLDSDAIALLTSGETHYIALSIPGRTYRGQQNAVATVAVAAILAADRDVRVTEVNALLQSVFGPVDYLRLGSAAGIMISPNTAQLGLPLPLHPGAEAFFKTSSAAPSN
;
A
#
# COMPACT_ATOMS: atom_id res chain seq x y z
N MET A 1 90.90 -45.73 34.75
CA MET A 1 90.65 -47.06 35.33
C MET A 1 89.18 -47.28 35.18
N ASP A 2 88.80 -47.78 34.02
CA ASP A 2 87.41 -47.89 33.59
C ASP A 2 86.94 -49.31 33.88
N GLY A 3 86.00 -49.43 34.82
CA GLY A 3 85.37 -50.69 35.20
C GLY A 3 84.01 -50.84 34.54
N TYR A 4 83.80 -52.01 33.92
CA TYR A 4 82.68 -52.98 34.13
C TYR A 4 81.34 -52.42 34.66
N ALA A 5 80.13 -52.87 34.28
CA ALA A 5 79.64 -53.97 33.45
C ALA A 5 78.09 -53.88 33.38
N TYR A 6 77.54 -54.50 32.32
CA TYR A 6 76.30 -55.29 32.19
C TYR A 6 75.04 -55.09 33.07
N GLY A 7 73.90 -55.20 32.37
CA GLY A 7 72.59 -55.66 32.87
C GLY A 7 71.58 -54.51 32.94
N ASP A 8 70.32 -54.60 32.49
CA ASP A 8 69.49 -55.77 32.28
C ASP A 8 68.27 -55.39 31.41
N CYS A 9 67.74 -56.40 30.73
CA CYS A 9 66.73 -56.36 29.68
C CYS A 9 65.34 -56.55 30.30
N SER A 10 64.63 -55.49 30.71
CA SER A 10 63.24 -55.66 31.20
C SER A 10 62.33 -54.42 31.12
N HIS A 11 62.57 -53.46 30.23
CA HIS A 11 61.64 -52.33 30.03
C HIS A 11 61.24 -52.01 28.57
N MET A 12 61.67 -52.82 27.59
CA MET A 12 61.41 -52.52 26.17
C MET A 12 60.04 -52.95 25.61
N THR A 13 59.17 -53.59 26.39
CA THR A 13 57.80 -53.96 25.93
C THR A 13 56.68 -53.09 26.50
N ARG A 14 56.97 -52.12 27.39
CA ARG A 14 55.97 -51.13 27.84
C ARG A 14 56.17 -49.72 27.26
N LEU A 15 57.38 -49.37 26.81
CA LEU A 15 57.66 -48.07 26.19
C LEU A 15 57.29 -48.02 24.70
N ALA A 16 57.28 -49.16 24.00
CA ALA A 16 56.76 -49.22 22.62
C ALA A 16 55.22 -49.09 22.57
N GLY A 17 54.52 -49.45 23.64
CA GLY A 17 53.07 -49.28 23.74
C GLY A 17 52.68 -47.83 24.04
N THR A 18 53.37 -47.17 24.98
CA THR A 18 53.07 -45.78 25.35
C THR A 18 53.59 -44.76 24.33
N ALA A 19 54.75 -44.99 23.69
CA ALA A 19 55.21 -44.11 22.61
C ALA A 19 54.37 -44.27 21.34
N ARG A 20 53.83 -45.46 21.06
CA ARG A 20 52.91 -45.69 19.94
C ARG A 20 51.51 -45.16 20.25
N TRP A 21 51.06 -45.19 21.51
CA TRP A 21 49.83 -44.50 21.94
C TRP A 21 50.00 -42.98 21.98
N LEU A 22 51.14 -42.43 22.42
CA LEU A 22 51.39 -40.98 22.35
C LEU A 22 51.57 -40.52 20.89
N ALA A 23 52.26 -41.29 20.05
CA ALA A 23 52.37 -40.99 18.63
C ALA A 23 51.02 -41.13 17.92
N ILE A 24 50.18 -42.11 18.28
CA ILE A 24 48.81 -42.21 17.75
C ILE A 24 47.92 -41.12 18.34
N VAL A 25 48.05 -40.68 19.59
CA VAL A 25 47.25 -39.57 20.16
C VAL A 25 47.74 -38.21 19.66
N VAL A 26 49.03 -38.03 19.37
CA VAL A 26 49.58 -36.82 18.73
C VAL A 26 49.29 -36.84 17.23
N MET A 27 49.30 -38.00 16.56
CA MET A 27 48.96 -38.13 15.13
C MET A 27 47.44 -38.12 14.91
N VAL A 28 46.63 -38.63 15.84
CA VAL A 28 45.16 -38.48 15.87
C VAL A 28 44.80 -37.08 16.37
N GLY A 29 45.56 -36.45 17.26
CA GLY A 29 45.43 -35.04 17.61
C GLY A 29 45.82 -34.10 16.47
N ALA A 30 46.83 -34.47 15.67
CA ALA A 30 47.24 -33.78 14.44
C ALA A 30 46.32 -34.10 13.24
N MET A 31 45.66 -35.26 13.21
CA MET A 31 44.67 -35.63 12.18
C MET A 31 43.24 -35.21 12.56
N LEU A 32 42.96 -34.88 13.83
CA LEU A 32 41.71 -34.25 14.29
C LEU A 32 41.79 -32.72 14.33
N SER A 33 42.96 -32.12 14.06
CA SER A 33 43.11 -30.66 13.87
C SER A 33 43.02 -30.23 12.40
N GLY A 34 42.80 -31.17 11.48
CA GLY A 34 42.44 -30.92 10.08
C GLY A 34 40.93 -30.72 9.84
N CYS A 35 40.13 -30.56 10.89
CA CYS A 35 38.73 -30.15 10.81
C CYS A 35 38.66 -28.64 10.56
N ASP A 36 37.98 -28.21 9.51
CA ASP A 36 37.68 -26.81 9.12
C ASP A 36 37.80 -25.81 10.29
N GLN A 37 39.00 -25.27 10.52
CA GLN A 37 39.18 -24.24 11.53
C GLN A 37 38.66 -22.95 10.94
N ASP A 38 37.67 -22.32 11.59
CA ASP A 38 37.16 -21.01 11.18
C ASP A 38 38.20 -19.90 11.52
N PRO A 39 38.06 -18.67 10.97
CA PRO A 39 38.99 -17.58 11.26
C PRO A 39 39.20 -17.34 12.76
N SER A 40 40.45 -17.21 13.19
CA SER A 40 40.77 -17.06 14.61
C SER A 40 40.43 -15.64 15.12
N PRO A 41 40.12 -15.47 16.42
CA PRO A 41 40.00 -14.13 17.01
C PRO A 41 41.26 -13.27 16.84
N GLY A 42 42.45 -13.90 16.83
CA GLY A 42 43.72 -13.24 16.56
C GLY A 42 43.80 -12.69 15.14
N ARG A 43 43.31 -13.45 14.15
CA ARG A 43 43.22 -13.00 12.75
C ARG A 43 42.38 -11.74 12.63
N LEU A 44 41.15 -11.81 13.16
CA LEU A 44 40.20 -10.71 13.10
C LEU A 44 40.77 -9.45 13.75
N LYS A 45 41.42 -9.59 14.90
CA LYS A 45 42.06 -8.47 15.58
C LYS A 45 43.14 -7.81 14.71
N ASN A 46 44.05 -8.60 14.13
CA ASN A 46 45.12 -8.06 13.28
C ASN A 46 44.57 -7.36 12.02
N ASP A 47 43.51 -7.90 11.42
CA ASP A 47 42.87 -7.32 10.24
C ASP A 47 42.15 -6.01 10.56
N LEU A 48 41.47 -5.94 11.72
CA LEU A 48 40.85 -4.72 12.20
C LEU A 48 41.89 -3.64 12.53
N GLU A 49 42.99 -4.00 13.20
CA GLU A 49 44.10 -3.08 13.46
C GLU A 49 44.70 -2.54 12.15
N SER A 50 44.86 -3.40 11.15
CA SER A 50 45.35 -3.00 9.83
C SER A 50 44.37 -2.06 9.13
N ALA A 51 43.06 -2.37 9.12
CA ALA A 51 42.04 -1.50 8.54
C ALA A 51 42.04 -0.12 9.20
N LEU A 52 42.08 -0.07 10.53
CA LEU A 52 42.12 1.17 11.30
C LEU A 52 43.30 2.07 10.92
N THR A 53 44.47 1.51 10.65
CA THR A 53 45.62 2.33 10.20
C THR A 53 45.43 2.95 8.82
N THR A 54 44.56 2.37 7.98
CA THR A 54 44.35 2.80 6.60
C THR A 54 43.18 3.75 6.43
N THR A 55 42.09 3.54 7.16
CA THR A 55 40.82 4.27 6.98
C THR A 55 40.63 5.37 8.02
N VAL A 56 41.17 5.20 9.23
CA VAL A 56 40.96 6.11 10.34
C VAL A 56 42.19 7.02 10.54
N PRO A 57 42.01 8.34 10.81
CA PRO A 57 43.12 9.23 11.10
C PRO A 57 44.00 8.71 12.24
N ALA A 58 45.31 8.71 12.02
CA ALA A 58 46.29 8.23 13.00
C ALA A 58 46.08 8.88 14.37
N GLY A 59 46.03 8.05 15.42
CA GLY A 59 45.85 8.52 16.79
C GLY A 59 44.42 8.92 17.18
N LEU A 60 43.40 8.73 16.33
CA LEU A 60 42.00 9.01 16.69
C LEU A 60 41.46 8.02 17.74
N LEU A 61 41.73 6.72 17.57
CA LEU A 61 41.20 5.65 18.42
C LEU A 61 42.17 4.49 18.57
N THR A 62 41.91 3.61 19.54
CA THR A 62 42.65 2.36 19.76
C THR A 62 41.68 1.20 19.95
N LEU A 63 41.90 0.11 19.20
CA LEU A 63 41.17 -1.15 19.39
C LEU A 63 41.51 -1.75 20.76
N GLN A 64 40.51 -1.97 21.60
CA GLN A 64 40.65 -2.61 22.90
C GLN A 64 40.42 -4.12 22.80
N SER A 65 39.35 -4.52 22.14
CA SER A 65 38.98 -5.92 21.92
C SER A 65 38.21 -6.09 20.62
N ALA A 66 38.23 -7.31 20.09
CA ALA A 66 37.39 -7.75 18.99
C ALA A 66 36.91 -9.17 19.31
N GLU A 67 35.61 -9.33 19.50
CA GLU A 67 35.00 -10.59 19.88
C GLU A 67 34.14 -11.13 18.74
N ILE A 68 34.42 -12.36 18.32
CA ILE A 68 33.59 -13.05 17.33
C ILE A 68 32.30 -13.49 18.02
N VAL A 69 31.16 -13.02 17.52
CA VAL A 69 29.83 -13.37 18.05
C VAL A 69 29.14 -14.44 17.22
N GLY A 70 29.57 -14.66 15.97
CA GLY A 70 29.05 -15.73 15.13
C GLY A 70 29.82 -15.90 13.83
N ILE A 71 29.79 -17.11 13.27
CA ILE A 71 30.42 -17.44 11.97
C ILE A 71 29.39 -18.18 11.12
N ALA A 72 29.13 -17.67 9.93
CA ALA A 72 28.22 -18.25 8.95
C ALA A 72 28.98 -18.81 7.73
N ARG A 73 28.41 -19.88 7.17
CA ARG A 73 28.91 -20.56 5.96
C ARG A 73 27.88 -20.35 4.84
N PRO A 74 28.20 -19.62 3.75
CA PRO A 74 27.26 -19.43 2.65
C PRO A 74 26.89 -20.77 1.99
N GLU A 75 25.59 -21.02 1.76
CA GLU A 75 25.07 -22.30 1.24
C GLU A 75 25.59 -22.68 -0.16
N SER A 76 26.18 -21.73 -0.91
CA SER A 76 26.63 -21.91 -2.29
C SER A 76 28.10 -22.33 -2.45
N VAL A 77 28.84 -22.59 -1.36
CA VAL A 77 30.30 -22.78 -1.42
C VAL A 77 30.72 -24.13 -0.84
N THR A 78 31.75 -24.76 -1.46
CA THR A 78 32.37 -26.02 -1.01
C THR A 78 32.78 -25.97 0.47
N THR A 79 32.85 -27.12 1.15
CA THR A 79 33.10 -27.25 2.60
C THR A 79 34.23 -26.39 3.18
N ARG A 80 35.33 -26.18 2.45
CA ARG A 80 36.46 -25.34 2.90
C ARG A 80 36.41 -23.85 2.50
N GLY A 81 35.47 -23.41 1.67
CA GLY A 81 35.46 -22.05 1.11
C GLY A 81 34.96 -20.96 2.08
N GLU A 82 34.50 -19.82 1.57
CA GLU A 82 34.27 -18.56 2.30
C GLU A 82 33.61 -18.66 3.70
N ARG A 83 33.97 -17.73 4.59
CA ARG A 83 33.38 -17.55 5.93
C ARG A 83 32.93 -16.11 6.13
N VAL A 84 31.72 -15.94 6.63
CA VAL A 84 31.21 -14.65 7.07
C VAL A 84 31.31 -14.61 8.59
N VAL A 85 32.14 -13.71 9.12
CA VAL A 85 32.42 -13.57 10.55
C VAL A 85 31.72 -12.31 11.06
N HIS A 86 30.81 -12.50 12.00
CA HIS A 86 30.16 -11.43 12.75
C HIS A 86 30.91 -11.19 14.06
N PHE A 87 31.18 -9.93 14.38
CA PHE A 87 31.96 -9.56 15.56
C PHE A 87 31.47 -8.27 16.19
N VAL A 88 31.92 -8.04 17.42
CA VAL A 88 31.77 -6.76 18.13
C VAL A 88 33.17 -6.27 18.50
N ALA A 89 33.53 -5.10 18.00
CA ALA A 89 34.77 -4.42 18.33
C ALA A 89 34.51 -3.35 19.40
N THR A 90 35.40 -3.29 20.38
CA THR A 90 35.39 -2.21 21.39
C THR A 90 36.59 -1.33 21.13
N VAL A 91 36.35 -0.04 20.89
CA VAL A 91 37.41 0.95 20.63
C VAL A 91 37.36 2.04 21.69
N ARG A 92 38.54 2.56 22.04
CA ARG A 92 38.68 3.70 22.93
C ARG A 92 39.11 4.93 22.15
N LEU A 93 38.43 6.05 22.34
CA LEU A 93 38.82 7.33 21.74
C LEU A 93 40.08 7.88 22.42
N ASN A 94 40.99 8.40 21.60
CA ASN A 94 42.24 9.03 22.06
C ASN A 94 42.20 10.55 21.94
N ARG A 95 41.13 11.12 21.37
CA ARG A 95 40.87 12.55 21.29
C ARG A 95 39.37 12.83 21.23
N ASP A 96 38.99 14.03 21.65
CA ASP A 96 37.61 14.51 21.58
C ASP A 96 37.16 14.58 20.11
N THR A 97 35.97 14.06 19.81
CA THR A 97 35.48 13.91 18.45
C THR A 97 33.98 14.14 18.37
N ALA A 98 33.55 15.01 17.47
CA ALA A 98 32.14 15.23 17.18
C ALA A 98 31.74 14.45 15.92
N PHE A 99 31.17 13.26 16.10
CA PHE A 99 30.75 12.39 14.99
C PHE A 99 29.54 12.93 14.18
N SER A 100 28.95 14.04 14.63
CA SER A 100 27.76 14.69 14.07
C SER A 100 28.07 15.91 13.19
N THR A 101 29.33 16.33 13.04
CA THR A 101 29.70 17.50 12.22
C THR A 101 30.16 17.09 10.82
N TRP A 102 29.92 17.98 9.85
CA TRP A 102 30.16 17.76 8.41
C TRP A 102 31.61 18.01 7.98
N ASP A 103 32.43 18.55 8.88
CA ASP A 103 33.82 18.97 8.68
C ASP A 103 34.85 18.05 9.39
N GLN A 104 34.38 17.02 10.10
CA GLN A 104 35.22 16.06 10.84
C GLN A 104 34.98 14.61 10.38
N TYR A 105 35.82 13.69 10.87
CA TYR A 105 35.69 12.26 10.61
C TYR A 105 34.40 11.71 11.24
N GLY A 106 33.36 11.56 10.43
CA GLY A 106 32.00 11.23 10.87
C GLY A 106 31.76 9.74 11.15
N ALA A 107 30.63 9.44 11.82
CA ALA A 107 30.22 8.08 12.18
C ALA A 107 30.18 7.11 10.98
N ALA A 108 29.89 7.61 9.78
CA ALA A 108 29.84 6.79 8.56
C ALA A 108 31.21 6.27 8.11
N ALA A 109 32.26 7.09 8.23
CA ALA A 109 33.62 6.66 7.89
C ALA A 109 34.18 5.68 8.94
N LEU A 110 33.75 5.84 10.21
CA LEU A 110 34.04 4.87 11.26
C LEU A 110 33.31 3.55 11.00
N ALA A 111 32.04 3.59 10.58
CA ALA A 111 31.27 2.39 10.27
C ALA A 111 31.86 1.59 9.10
N ASP A 112 32.28 2.28 8.04
CA ASP A 112 32.91 1.67 6.86
C ASP A 112 34.19 0.90 7.22
N ALA A 113 35.02 1.45 8.11
CA ALA A 113 36.27 0.83 8.56
C ALA A 113 36.08 -0.52 9.26
N PHE A 114 34.90 -0.77 9.84
CA PHE A 114 34.59 -1.99 10.58
C PHE A 114 33.56 -2.88 9.87
N GLY A 115 33.07 -2.48 8.69
CA GLY A 115 31.94 -3.16 8.05
C GLY A 115 30.70 -3.12 8.94
N ALA A 116 30.40 -1.95 9.50
CA ALA A 116 29.26 -1.66 10.35
C ALA A 116 28.29 -0.69 9.65
N MET A 117 27.08 -0.53 10.19
CA MET A 117 26.21 0.59 9.81
C MET A 117 26.36 1.75 10.80
N PRO A 118 26.25 3.02 10.37
CA PRO A 118 26.53 4.18 11.23
C PRO A 118 25.62 4.28 12.47
N ASP A 119 24.39 3.77 12.39
CA ASP A 119 23.37 3.76 13.44
C ASP A 119 23.53 2.61 14.45
N GLU A 120 24.36 1.61 14.15
CA GLU A 120 24.65 0.49 15.05
C GLU A 120 25.82 0.78 16.01
N ILE A 121 26.53 1.89 15.82
CA ILE A 121 27.67 2.26 16.68
C ILE A 121 27.14 2.74 18.04
N GLY A 122 27.34 1.89 19.05
CA GLY A 122 27.02 2.20 20.44
C GLY A 122 28.02 3.17 21.07
N GLY A 123 27.52 4.12 21.86
CA GLY A 123 28.34 5.04 22.65
C GLY A 123 28.56 6.42 22.03
N ILE A 124 28.10 6.67 20.80
CA ILE A 124 28.15 8.02 20.20
C ILE A 124 27.13 8.93 20.90
N THR A 125 27.56 10.13 21.34
CA THR A 125 26.65 11.10 21.98
C THR A 125 26.33 12.29 21.07
N ALA A 126 25.13 12.85 21.25
CA ALA A 126 24.65 14.01 20.50
C ALA A 126 25.49 15.29 20.70
N ARG A 127 26.28 15.37 21.78
CA ARG A 127 27.17 16.51 22.09
C ARG A 127 28.62 16.27 21.68
N GLY A 128 28.90 15.15 21.01
CA GLY A 128 30.26 14.67 20.74
C GLY A 128 30.79 13.78 21.87
N ASN A 129 31.88 13.08 21.59
CA ASN A 129 32.52 12.16 22.52
C ASN A 129 33.87 12.73 22.99
N THR A 130 34.25 12.39 24.21
CA THR A 130 35.50 12.82 24.83
C THR A 130 36.58 11.75 24.79
N THR A 131 37.82 12.18 24.96
CA THR A 131 38.99 11.30 25.09
C THR A 131 38.77 10.29 26.22
N GLY A 132 38.93 9.00 25.91
CA GLY A 132 38.70 7.90 26.85
C GLY A 132 37.33 7.24 26.70
N ASP A 133 36.37 7.86 25.99
CA ASP A 133 35.08 7.24 25.72
C ASP A 133 35.26 5.92 24.95
N ILE A 134 34.40 4.96 25.26
CA ILE A 134 34.36 3.64 24.65
C ILE A 134 33.22 3.59 23.66
N LEU A 135 33.52 3.17 22.43
CA LEU A 135 32.54 2.89 21.40
C LEU A 135 32.49 1.38 21.15
N THR A 136 31.28 0.88 20.99
CA THR A 136 31.01 -0.52 20.64
C THR A 136 30.53 -0.57 19.20
N ILE A 137 31.28 -1.25 18.34
CA ILE A 137 31.05 -1.28 16.90
C ILE A 137 30.79 -2.73 16.48
N PRO A 138 29.54 -3.12 16.22
CA PRO A 138 29.25 -4.40 15.59
C PRO A 138 29.71 -4.35 14.12
N GLY A 139 30.28 -5.44 13.62
CA GLY A 139 30.83 -5.47 12.26
C GLY A 139 30.78 -6.86 11.63
N THR A 140 30.96 -6.90 10.30
CA THR A 140 31.04 -8.17 9.55
C THR A 140 32.24 -8.18 8.61
N ALA A 141 32.88 -9.35 8.52
CA ALA A 141 34.02 -9.59 7.66
C ALA A 141 33.81 -10.88 6.86
N THR A 142 34.12 -10.84 5.56
CA THR A 142 34.20 -12.05 4.73
C THR A 142 35.65 -12.48 4.59
N TYR A 143 35.90 -13.76 4.89
CA TYR A 143 37.18 -14.43 4.75
C TYR A 143 37.10 -15.48 3.66
N GLU A 144 38.17 -15.60 2.88
CA GLU A 144 38.35 -16.65 1.89
C GLU A 144 39.47 -17.59 2.34
N TYR A 145 39.28 -18.90 2.13
CA TYR A 145 40.25 -19.90 2.50
C TYR A 145 41.34 -20.00 1.44
N ASP A 146 42.58 -19.74 1.85
CA ASP A 146 43.78 -19.91 1.05
C ASP A 146 44.44 -21.25 1.35
N ALA A 147 44.52 -22.10 0.33
CA ALA A 147 45.11 -23.43 0.43
C ALA A 147 46.66 -23.43 0.42
N SER A 148 47.32 -22.27 0.49
CA SER A 148 48.78 -22.13 0.40
C SER A 148 49.58 -22.75 1.57
N GLY A 149 48.93 -23.41 2.55
CA GLY A 149 49.60 -24.10 3.66
C GLY A 149 50.16 -23.17 4.74
N ALA A 150 49.70 -21.93 4.82
CA ALA A 150 50.09 -21.00 5.87
C ALA A 150 49.55 -21.44 7.25
N PRO A 151 50.21 -21.05 8.38
CA PRO A 151 49.71 -21.34 9.72
C PRO A 151 48.29 -20.81 9.97
N GLU A 152 47.92 -19.74 9.27
CA GLU A 152 46.58 -19.16 9.29
C GLU A 152 46.06 -19.02 7.85
N PRO A 153 45.21 -19.95 7.39
CA PRO A 153 44.82 -20.06 5.98
C PRO A 153 43.72 -19.08 5.56
N TRP A 154 43.18 -18.25 6.45
CA TRP A 154 42.08 -17.33 6.13
C TRP A 154 42.61 -15.95 5.74
N ARG A 155 42.18 -15.46 4.58
CA ARG A 155 42.48 -14.11 4.10
C ARG A 155 41.21 -13.26 4.13
N LEU A 156 41.30 -12.08 4.75
CA LEU A 156 40.23 -11.10 4.69
C LEU A 156 40.02 -10.68 3.23
N ARG A 157 38.79 -10.81 2.75
CA ARG A 157 38.39 -10.35 1.42
C ARG A 157 37.86 -8.92 1.48
N ALA A 158 37.01 -8.64 2.46
CA ALA A 158 36.50 -7.31 2.75
C ALA A 158 35.86 -7.26 4.15
N PHE A 159 35.95 -6.11 4.80
CA PHE A 159 34.93 -5.69 5.73
C PHE A 159 33.73 -5.19 4.93
N HIS A 160 32.54 -5.57 5.33
CA HIS A 160 31.31 -5.06 4.76
C HIS A 160 30.30 -5.00 5.88
N ALA A 161 29.40 -4.02 5.83
CA ALA A 161 28.15 -4.15 6.59
C ALA A 161 27.61 -5.55 6.32
N ALA A 162 27.19 -6.29 7.36
CA ALA A 162 26.53 -7.59 7.15
C ALA A 162 25.59 -7.43 5.97
N PRO A 163 25.58 -8.33 4.95
CA PRO A 163 24.49 -8.29 3.98
C PRO A 163 23.26 -8.31 4.85
N GLY A 164 22.57 -7.16 4.91
CA GLY A 164 21.49 -6.99 5.85
C GLY A 164 20.64 -8.21 5.64
N GLN A 165 20.41 -8.98 6.72
CA GLN A 165 19.19 -9.77 6.78
C GLN A 165 18.16 -8.87 6.15
N SER A 166 17.70 -9.30 4.96
CA SER A 166 17.02 -8.50 3.97
C SER A 166 16.55 -7.20 4.59
N PHE A 167 17.13 -6.05 4.23
CA PHE A 167 16.44 -4.81 4.59
C PHE A 167 15.06 -4.92 3.93
N ALA A 168 14.08 -5.40 4.70
CA ALA A 168 12.93 -4.60 4.96
C ALA A 168 13.50 -3.22 5.25
N ALA A 169 13.54 -2.37 4.21
CA ALA A 169 13.51 -0.93 4.34
C ALA A 169 12.75 -0.64 5.63
N PRO A 170 13.32 0.14 6.60
CA PRO A 170 12.91 0.15 8.01
C PRO A 170 11.44 -0.17 8.07
N SER A 171 11.09 -1.42 8.48
CA SER A 171 9.83 -2.08 8.07
C SER A 171 8.78 -1.02 7.97
N SER A 172 8.08 -0.80 6.86
CA SER A 172 7.31 0.44 6.62
C SER A 172 6.62 1.06 7.86
N LEU A 173 6.21 0.23 8.82
CA LEU A 173 5.92 0.49 10.24
C LEU A 173 6.88 1.37 11.08
N GLN A 174 8.20 1.33 10.96
CA GLN A 174 9.18 2.12 11.70
C GLN A 174 9.35 3.51 11.06
N TYR A 175 9.31 3.59 9.73
CA TYR A 175 9.19 4.86 9.01
C TYR A 175 7.84 5.53 9.31
N LEU A 176 6.74 4.74 9.31
CA LEU A 176 5.44 5.16 9.80
C LEU A 176 5.52 5.59 11.27
N GLY A 177 6.16 4.81 12.14
CA GLY A 177 6.32 5.13 13.56
C GLY A 177 7.01 6.47 13.80
N ASN A 178 8.06 6.76 13.01
CA ASN A 178 8.74 8.05 13.04
C ASN A 178 7.84 9.18 12.53
N LEU A 179 7.08 8.96 11.45
CA LEU A 179 6.14 9.96 10.92
C LEU A 179 4.98 10.23 11.89
N VAL A 180 4.42 9.20 12.52
CA VAL A 180 3.41 9.31 13.57
C VAL A 180 3.96 10.09 14.77
N ALA A 181 5.19 9.79 15.20
CA ALA A 181 5.87 10.51 16.28
C ALA A 181 6.14 11.98 15.94
N ILE A 182 6.47 12.28 14.67
CA ILE A 182 6.70 13.65 14.17
C ILE A 182 5.38 14.43 14.04
N ALA A 183 4.31 13.80 13.54
CA ALA A 183 3.02 14.47 13.35
C ALA A 183 2.29 14.76 14.66
N GLY A 184 2.48 13.94 15.69
CA GLY A 184 1.82 14.12 16.99
C GLY A 184 0.30 14.23 16.84
N THR A 185 -0.31 15.27 17.42
CA THR A 185 -1.76 15.54 17.34
C THR A 185 -2.14 16.64 16.34
N VAL A 186 -1.21 17.10 15.50
CA VAL A 186 -1.43 18.25 14.61
C VAL A 186 -2.04 17.80 13.28
N PRO A 187 -3.30 18.16 12.96
CA PRO A 187 -4.03 17.64 11.79
C PRO A 187 -3.35 17.90 10.44
N GLU A 188 -2.68 19.04 10.27
CA GLU A 188 -2.03 19.44 9.02
C GLU A 188 -0.83 18.56 8.67
N THR A 189 -0.09 18.07 9.67
CA THR A 189 1.04 17.15 9.49
C THR A 189 0.58 15.75 9.07
N TRP A 190 -0.59 15.32 9.54
CA TRP A 190 -1.21 14.06 9.12
C TRP A 190 -1.64 14.09 7.65
N LYS A 191 -2.03 15.26 7.14
CA LYS A 191 -2.29 15.48 5.72
C LYS A 191 -1.03 15.27 4.87
N LEU A 192 0.11 15.82 5.28
CA LEU A 192 1.40 15.65 4.59
C LEU A 192 1.91 14.20 4.58
N ILE A 193 1.71 13.48 5.68
CA ILE A 193 2.02 12.04 5.77
C ILE A 193 1.14 11.25 4.82
N ALA A 194 -0.17 11.50 4.82
CA ALA A 194 -1.09 10.85 3.90
C ALA A 194 -0.72 11.12 2.43
N GLU A 195 -0.37 12.36 2.09
CA GLU A 195 0.03 12.75 0.72
C GLU A 195 1.34 12.08 0.25
N ASN A 196 2.29 11.80 1.14
CA ASN A 196 3.62 11.30 0.77
C ASN A 196 3.85 9.80 1.03
N LEU A 197 2.96 9.12 1.77
CA LEU A 197 3.01 7.68 2.03
C LEU A 197 1.90 6.87 1.37
N THR A 198 1.04 7.48 0.56
CA THR A 198 -0.15 6.80 -0.01
C THR A 198 0.18 5.58 -0.87
N TRP A 199 1.39 5.47 -1.44
CA TRP A 199 1.69 4.43 -2.43
C TRP A 199 2.32 3.14 -1.89
N PRO A 200 3.47 3.19 -1.18
CA PRO A 200 4.20 1.96 -0.80
C PRO A 200 3.46 1.06 0.23
N PRO A 201 2.90 1.58 1.34
CA PRO A 201 2.12 0.79 2.30
C PRO A 201 0.82 0.23 1.69
N THR A 202 0.12 1.01 0.87
CA THR A 202 -1.13 0.61 0.21
C THR A 202 -0.90 -0.56 -0.75
N ARG A 203 0.20 -0.51 -1.51
CA ARG A 203 0.62 -1.63 -2.38
C ARG A 203 1.05 -2.86 -1.58
N ALA A 204 1.76 -2.68 -0.48
CA ALA A 204 2.16 -3.78 0.39
C ALA A 204 0.94 -4.47 1.03
N LEU A 205 -0.02 -3.71 1.55
CA LEU A 205 -1.29 -4.23 2.09
C LEU A 205 -2.08 -4.97 1.01
N ALA A 206 -2.18 -4.40 -0.19
CA ALA A 206 -2.84 -5.04 -1.32
C ALA A 206 -2.17 -6.38 -1.69
N LEU A 207 -0.84 -6.42 -1.72
CA LEU A 207 -0.09 -7.64 -1.99
C LEU A 207 -0.32 -8.69 -0.89
N VAL A 208 -0.22 -8.31 0.38
CA VAL A 208 -0.45 -9.22 1.52
C VAL A 208 -1.88 -9.78 1.49
N ALA A 209 -2.88 -8.95 1.21
CA ALA A 209 -4.26 -9.42 1.10
C ALA A 209 -4.40 -10.51 0.02
N ARG A 210 -3.79 -10.28 -1.15
CA ARG A 210 -3.79 -11.25 -2.27
C ARG A 210 -3.05 -12.54 -1.96
N THR A 211 -1.98 -12.51 -1.14
CA THR A 211 -1.31 -13.75 -0.70
C THR A 211 -2.22 -14.65 0.13
N LYS A 212 -3.25 -14.07 0.75
CA LYS A 212 -4.31 -14.77 1.48
C LYS A 212 -5.57 -14.96 0.63
N GLY A 213 -5.52 -14.84 -0.70
CA GLY A 213 -6.72 -14.94 -1.54
C GLY A 213 -7.75 -13.82 -1.34
N GLY A 214 -7.38 -12.75 -0.63
CA GLY A 214 -8.19 -11.56 -0.42
C GLY A 214 -8.06 -10.54 -1.56
N PHE A 215 -8.72 -9.39 -1.39
CA PHE A 215 -8.86 -8.37 -2.43
C PHE A 215 -8.39 -7.00 -1.97
N ALA A 216 -7.84 -6.21 -2.88
CA ALA A 216 -7.61 -4.80 -2.67
C ALA A 216 -8.64 -4.02 -3.49
N LEU A 217 -9.53 -3.28 -2.84
CA LEU A 217 -10.60 -2.55 -3.50
C LEU A 217 -10.45 -1.06 -3.23
N ALA A 218 -10.59 -0.21 -4.25
CA ALA A 218 -10.65 1.23 -4.02
C ALA A 218 -12.12 1.68 -3.98
N GLY A 219 -12.63 2.00 -2.79
CA GLY A 219 -14.00 2.48 -2.59
C GLY A 219 -14.17 3.99 -2.80
N GLY A 220 -13.08 4.73 -3.03
CA GLY A 220 -13.04 6.19 -3.08
C GLY A 220 -12.57 6.82 -1.77
N VAL A 221 -13.01 8.04 -1.48
CA VAL A 221 -12.63 8.77 -0.26
C VAL A 221 -13.35 8.24 0.98
N PRO A 222 -12.73 8.28 2.17
CA PRO A 222 -13.36 7.86 3.43
C PRO A 222 -14.73 8.50 3.66
N GLY A 223 -15.72 7.66 4.01
CA GLY A 223 -17.09 8.09 4.31
C GLY A 223 -18.04 8.19 3.11
N SER A 224 -17.53 8.13 1.87
CA SER A 224 -18.35 8.00 0.67
C SER A 224 -19.15 6.68 0.65
N ASP A 225 -20.18 6.60 -0.19
CA ASP A 225 -21.01 5.40 -0.29
C ASP A 225 -20.21 4.19 -0.79
N GLY A 226 -19.33 4.38 -1.78
CA GLY A 226 -18.40 3.34 -2.25
C GLY A 226 -17.46 2.86 -1.14
N TRP A 227 -16.90 3.79 -0.36
CA TRP A 227 -16.06 3.46 0.79
C TRP A 227 -16.81 2.61 1.82
N LYS A 228 -18.04 3.00 2.16
CA LYS A 228 -18.89 2.27 3.11
C LYS A 228 -19.24 0.87 2.60
N VAL A 229 -19.47 0.70 1.30
CA VAL A 229 -19.66 -0.62 0.69
C VAL A 229 -18.42 -1.50 0.87
N VAL A 230 -17.23 -1.00 0.53
CA VAL A 230 -15.99 -1.78 0.68
C VAL A 230 -15.69 -2.07 2.15
N GLU A 231 -15.97 -1.14 3.06
CA GLU A 231 -15.78 -1.37 4.50
C GLU A 231 -16.77 -2.40 5.05
N ALA A 232 -18.01 -2.40 4.58
CA ALA A 232 -18.99 -3.44 4.92
C ALA A 232 -18.53 -4.82 4.40
N LEU A 233 -18.06 -4.88 3.15
CA LEU A 233 -17.46 -6.11 2.61
C LEU A 233 -16.30 -6.57 3.47
N ARG A 234 -15.36 -5.69 3.79
CA ARG A 234 -14.21 -6.01 4.63
C ARG A 234 -14.60 -6.58 5.98
N ARG A 235 -15.59 -6.00 6.65
CA ARG A 235 -16.08 -6.49 7.96
C ARG A 235 -16.83 -7.82 7.88
N SER A 236 -17.36 -8.16 6.71
CA SER A 236 -18.04 -9.44 6.47
C SER A 236 -17.09 -10.58 6.10
N GLN A 237 -15.86 -10.27 5.67
CA GLN A 237 -14.90 -11.27 5.23
C GLN A 237 -14.13 -11.90 6.40
N PRO A 238 -13.83 -13.21 6.32
CA PRO A 238 -12.93 -13.85 7.26
C PRO A 238 -11.48 -13.37 7.07
N ASP A 239 -10.65 -13.50 8.11
CA ASP A 239 -9.21 -13.17 8.07
C ASP A 239 -8.43 -13.98 7.03
N SER A 240 -9.00 -15.12 6.60
CA SER A 240 -8.45 -15.97 5.55
C SER A 240 -8.63 -15.41 4.15
N HIS A 241 -9.49 -14.40 3.93
CA HIS A 241 -9.74 -13.73 2.63
C HIS A 241 -9.93 -12.21 2.84
N PRO A 242 -8.91 -11.50 3.35
CA PRO A 242 -9.07 -10.12 3.80
C PRO A 242 -9.34 -9.16 2.63
N ILE A 243 -10.21 -8.17 2.85
CA ILE A 243 -10.36 -7.03 1.93
C ILE A 243 -9.57 -5.84 2.47
N VAL A 244 -8.81 -5.17 1.61
CA VAL A 244 -8.19 -3.89 1.92
C VAL A 244 -8.94 -2.81 1.16
N ASN A 245 -9.45 -1.82 1.88
CA ASN A 245 -10.05 -0.64 1.29
C ASN A 245 -8.96 0.41 1.03
N LEU A 246 -8.55 0.55 -0.23
CA LEU A 246 -7.56 1.52 -0.65
C LEU A 246 -8.22 2.90 -0.73
N VAL A 247 -7.59 3.90 -0.14
CA VAL A 247 -8.00 5.30 -0.30
C VAL A 247 -7.63 5.74 -1.72
N ALA A 248 -8.58 6.36 -2.40
CA ALA A 248 -8.36 7.00 -3.68
C ALA A 248 -9.10 8.34 -3.69
N ASP A 249 -8.35 9.42 -3.90
CA ASP A 249 -8.90 10.75 -4.02
C ASP A 249 -9.39 11.00 -5.45
N GLY A 250 -10.63 10.56 -5.68
CA GLY A 250 -11.31 10.73 -6.94
C GLY A 250 -10.94 9.70 -8.02
N PRO A 251 -11.53 9.84 -9.21
CA PRO A 251 -11.54 8.77 -10.20
C PRO A 251 -10.23 8.57 -10.95
N ILE A 252 -9.39 9.61 -11.10
CA ILE A 252 -8.07 9.48 -11.73
C ILE A 252 -7.19 8.56 -10.88
N GLU A 253 -7.18 8.77 -9.57
CA GLU A 253 -6.42 7.93 -8.66
C GLU A 253 -6.97 6.50 -8.60
N SER A 254 -8.30 6.33 -8.48
CA SER A 254 -8.93 5.00 -8.52
C SER A 254 -8.50 4.23 -9.77
N LEU A 255 -8.62 4.84 -10.95
CA LEU A 255 -8.27 4.18 -12.21
C LEU A 255 -6.76 3.97 -12.37
N ARG A 256 -5.93 4.83 -11.79
CA ARG A 256 -4.48 4.60 -11.70
C ARG A 256 -4.19 3.32 -10.90
N LEU A 257 -4.78 3.17 -9.70
CA LEU A 257 -4.64 1.96 -8.87
C LEU A 257 -5.12 0.69 -9.58
N ALA A 258 -6.14 0.79 -10.43
CA ALA A 258 -6.54 -0.33 -11.28
C ALA A 258 -5.49 -0.62 -12.36
N ARG A 259 -5.00 0.42 -13.06
CA ARG A 259 -4.06 0.32 -14.20
C ARG A 259 -2.70 -0.25 -13.81
N ASP A 260 -2.19 0.11 -12.64
CA ASP A 260 -0.96 -0.47 -12.08
C ASP A 260 -1.18 -1.78 -11.32
N LYS A 261 -2.43 -2.28 -11.32
CA LYS A 261 -2.85 -3.54 -10.70
C LYS A 261 -2.67 -3.53 -9.18
N THR A 262 -2.59 -2.38 -8.52
CA THR A 262 -2.60 -2.29 -7.05
C THR A 262 -3.98 -2.61 -6.49
N ALA A 263 -5.03 -2.03 -7.07
CA ALA A 263 -6.40 -2.43 -6.81
C ALA A 263 -6.74 -3.66 -7.67
N THR A 264 -7.40 -4.64 -7.07
CA THR A 264 -8.07 -5.74 -7.79
C THR A 264 -9.29 -5.21 -8.54
N ALA A 265 -10.05 -4.33 -7.91
CA ALA A 265 -11.15 -3.63 -8.56
C ALA A 265 -11.40 -2.28 -7.86
N VAL A 266 -12.11 -1.39 -8.53
CA VAL A 266 -12.39 -0.04 -8.06
C VAL A 266 -13.88 0.26 -8.20
N ILE A 267 -14.41 1.05 -7.27
CA ILE A 267 -15.75 1.60 -7.39
C ILE A 267 -15.63 2.97 -8.05
N ILE A 268 -16.23 3.10 -9.22
CA ILE A 268 -16.31 4.35 -9.99
C ILE A 268 -17.73 4.49 -10.54
N ASP A 269 -18.12 5.71 -10.90
CA ASP A 269 -19.40 5.92 -11.57
C ASP A 269 -19.31 5.52 -13.05
N SER A 270 -20.41 5.03 -13.62
CA SER A 270 -20.50 4.53 -14.99
C SER A 270 -20.14 5.61 -16.04
N ASP A 271 -20.57 6.85 -15.84
CA ASP A 271 -20.22 7.99 -16.70
C ASP A 271 -18.70 8.23 -16.74
N THR A 272 -18.06 8.15 -15.60
CA THR A 272 -16.62 8.31 -15.41
C THR A 272 -15.87 7.13 -16.04
N ALA A 273 -16.42 5.93 -15.93
CA ALA A 273 -15.88 4.75 -16.61
C ALA A 273 -15.94 4.88 -18.13
N ALA A 274 -17.02 5.45 -18.68
CA ALA A 274 -17.15 5.74 -20.11
C ALA A 274 -16.09 6.75 -20.58
N LEU A 275 -15.90 7.85 -19.83
CA LEU A 275 -14.86 8.85 -20.08
C LEU A 275 -13.46 8.23 -20.05
N ALA A 276 -13.19 7.34 -19.07
CA ALA A 276 -11.91 6.68 -18.94
C ALA A 276 -11.61 5.73 -20.09
N ALA A 277 -12.61 4.95 -20.53
CA ALA A 277 -12.46 4.06 -21.68
C ALA A 277 -12.19 4.84 -22.97
N ALA A 278 -12.86 5.97 -23.16
CA ALA A 278 -12.67 6.84 -24.32
C ALA A 278 -11.38 7.71 -24.24
N GLY A 279 -10.79 7.87 -23.05
CA GLY A 279 -9.66 8.77 -22.86
C GLY A 279 -10.03 10.23 -23.05
N SER A 280 -11.25 10.62 -22.67
CA SER A 280 -11.80 11.96 -22.85
C SER A 280 -12.07 12.65 -21.51
N GLY A 281 -12.48 13.93 -21.55
CA GLY A 281 -12.70 14.73 -20.35
C GLY A 281 -11.44 14.78 -19.48
N ILE A 282 -11.58 14.45 -18.19
CA ILE A 282 -10.47 14.44 -17.23
C ILE A 282 -9.38 13.40 -17.55
N PHE A 283 -9.65 12.45 -18.45
CA PHE A 283 -8.70 11.41 -18.86
C PHE A 283 -7.94 11.75 -20.15
N ALA A 284 -8.16 12.92 -20.75
CA ALA A 284 -7.48 13.34 -21.97
C ALA A 284 -5.94 13.27 -21.87
N ALA A 285 -5.38 13.65 -20.72
CA ALA A 285 -3.94 13.55 -20.48
C ALA A 285 -3.44 12.11 -20.26
N SER A 286 -4.30 11.23 -19.76
CA SER A 286 -3.96 9.84 -19.41
C SER A 286 -4.18 8.86 -20.57
N GLY A 287 -4.87 9.29 -21.62
CA GLY A 287 -5.30 8.47 -22.75
C GLY A 287 -6.37 7.43 -22.38
N PRO A 288 -6.92 6.74 -23.39
CA PRO A 288 -7.95 5.73 -23.20
C PRO A 288 -7.45 4.57 -22.34
N TYR A 289 -8.33 4.06 -21.46
CA TYR A 289 -8.09 2.86 -20.67
C TYR A 289 -8.75 1.64 -21.31
N GLU A 290 -8.17 1.15 -22.41
CA GLU A 290 -8.75 0.08 -23.25
C GLU A 290 -8.98 -1.26 -22.52
N ASN A 291 -8.19 -1.54 -21.48
CA ASN A 291 -8.30 -2.77 -20.68
C ASN A 291 -9.32 -2.66 -19.53
N LEU A 292 -9.94 -1.50 -19.30
CA LEU A 292 -10.94 -1.36 -18.25
C LEU A 292 -12.18 -2.20 -18.59
N ARG A 293 -12.65 -3.00 -17.63
CA ARG A 293 -13.83 -3.86 -17.78
C ARG A 293 -14.81 -3.64 -16.64
N ALA A 294 -16.09 -3.71 -16.94
CA ALA A 294 -17.12 -3.72 -15.91
C ALA A 294 -17.16 -5.09 -15.23
N VAL A 295 -17.23 -5.10 -13.90
CA VAL A 295 -17.42 -6.31 -13.11
C VAL A 295 -18.87 -6.45 -12.68
N ALA A 296 -19.45 -5.38 -12.13
CA ALA A 296 -20.87 -5.32 -11.76
C ALA A 296 -21.34 -3.89 -11.54
N SER A 297 -22.62 -3.65 -11.81
CA SER A 297 -23.36 -2.50 -11.29
C SER A 297 -23.70 -2.76 -9.82
N LEU A 298 -23.42 -1.80 -8.94
CA LEU A 298 -23.63 -1.95 -7.49
C LEU A 298 -24.92 -1.29 -7.05
N TYR A 299 -25.07 0.01 -7.34
CA TYR A 299 -26.27 0.76 -6.97
C TYR A 299 -26.44 1.99 -7.86
N PRO A 300 -27.68 2.42 -8.12
CA PRO A 300 -27.95 3.60 -8.91
C PRO A 300 -27.69 4.89 -8.12
N LYS A 301 -27.28 5.92 -8.86
CA LYS A 301 -27.17 7.31 -8.42
C LYS A 301 -28.09 8.16 -9.29
N PRO A 302 -29.40 8.25 -8.96
CA PRO A 302 -30.33 9.09 -9.70
C PRO A 302 -29.88 10.54 -9.77
N ILE A 303 -30.12 11.17 -10.91
CA ILE A 303 -29.92 12.60 -11.08
C ILE A 303 -31.05 13.33 -10.34
N HIS A 304 -30.66 14.14 -9.37
CA HIS A 304 -31.51 15.02 -8.61
C HIS A 304 -31.44 16.41 -9.25
N VAL A 305 -32.58 16.94 -9.67
CA VAL A 305 -32.75 18.35 -10.02
C VAL A 305 -33.56 19.00 -8.90
N ILE A 306 -32.88 19.74 -8.04
CA ILE A 306 -33.43 20.28 -6.78
C ILE A 306 -33.73 21.76 -6.97
N VAL A 307 -34.92 22.20 -6.56
CA VAL A 307 -35.31 23.61 -6.50
C VAL A 307 -35.93 23.93 -5.14
N GLY A 308 -35.88 25.18 -4.71
CA GLY A 308 -36.57 25.60 -3.48
C GLY A 308 -38.08 25.34 -3.56
N GLU A 309 -38.72 25.03 -2.44
CA GLU A 309 -40.14 24.61 -2.45
C GLU A 309 -41.06 25.66 -3.09
N ASN A 310 -40.82 26.94 -2.78
CA ASN A 310 -41.55 28.08 -3.32
C ASN A 310 -41.01 28.60 -4.67
N SER A 311 -40.07 27.89 -5.29
CA SER A 311 -39.50 28.28 -6.59
C SER A 311 -40.57 28.27 -7.67
N ARG A 312 -40.48 29.23 -8.60
CA ARG A 312 -41.33 29.30 -9.80
C ARG A 312 -40.88 28.33 -10.90
N VAL A 313 -39.76 27.65 -10.72
CA VAL A 313 -39.23 26.62 -11.63
C VAL A 313 -40.04 25.34 -11.41
N ASN A 314 -40.77 24.89 -12.44
CA ASN A 314 -41.66 23.72 -12.35
C ASN A 314 -41.19 22.55 -13.21
N SER A 315 -40.34 22.81 -14.20
CA SER A 315 -39.76 21.82 -15.10
C SER A 315 -38.27 22.10 -15.33
N VAL A 316 -37.53 21.12 -15.84
CA VAL A 316 -36.13 21.32 -16.20
C VAL A 316 -35.99 22.38 -17.29
N ALA A 317 -36.96 22.50 -18.21
CA ALA A 317 -36.95 23.52 -19.25
C ALA A 317 -36.98 24.97 -18.71
N ASP A 318 -37.57 25.18 -17.52
CA ASP A 318 -37.62 26.49 -16.85
C ASP A 318 -36.25 26.96 -16.31
N LEU A 319 -35.22 26.12 -16.43
CA LEU A 319 -33.85 26.44 -16.04
C LEU A 319 -33.12 27.32 -17.05
N ARG A 320 -33.68 27.55 -18.24
CA ARG A 320 -33.18 28.55 -19.20
C ARG A 320 -33.13 29.90 -18.48
N ASP A 321 -31.92 30.45 -18.30
CA ASP A 321 -31.68 31.72 -17.61
C ASP A 321 -31.87 31.66 -16.08
N LYS A 322 -31.52 30.54 -15.45
CA LYS A 322 -31.45 30.36 -14.00
C LYS A 322 -30.01 30.18 -13.51
N ARG A 323 -29.77 30.54 -12.24
CA ARG A 323 -28.53 30.26 -11.51
C ARG A 323 -28.52 28.82 -11.06
N ILE A 324 -27.63 28.03 -11.62
CA ILE A 324 -27.60 26.59 -11.37
C ILE A 324 -26.25 26.23 -10.79
N VAL A 325 -26.29 25.46 -9.71
CA VAL A 325 -25.09 24.81 -9.19
C VAL A 325 -25.12 23.36 -9.59
N ILE A 326 -24.12 22.92 -10.33
CA ILE A 326 -23.85 21.49 -10.52
C ILE A 326 -22.98 21.06 -9.36
N VAL A 327 -23.52 20.21 -8.48
CA VAL A 327 -22.73 19.60 -7.40
C VAL A 327 -22.19 18.28 -7.91
N ALA A 328 -20.89 18.26 -8.19
CA ALA A 328 -20.23 17.14 -8.84
C ALA A 328 -19.07 16.63 -7.97
N SER A 329 -19.09 15.34 -7.64
CA SER A 329 -17.95 14.66 -7.00
C SER A 329 -16.86 14.26 -8.00
N ASN A 330 -17.18 14.27 -9.30
CA ASN A 330 -16.29 13.92 -10.40
C ASN A 330 -16.80 14.55 -11.71
N SER A 331 -15.98 14.53 -12.76
CA SER A 331 -16.37 15.07 -14.07
C SER A 331 -17.52 14.32 -14.74
N GLY A 332 -17.74 13.04 -14.40
CA GLY A 332 -18.86 12.27 -14.91
C GLY A 332 -20.19 12.89 -14.47
N THR A 333 -20.31 13.25 -13.19
CA THR A 333 -21.52 13.91 -12.65
C THR A 333 -21.78 15.25 -13.34
N THR A 334 -20.72 16.00 -13.67
CA THR A 334 -20.86 17.24 -14.46
C THR A 334 -21.43 16.95 -15.84
N GLN A 335 -20.87 15.98 -16.55
CA GLN A 335 -21.38 15.58 -17.86
C GLN A 335 -22.82 15.07 -17.77
N ALA A 336 -23.18 14.31 -16.74
CA ALA A 336 -24.55 13.84 -16.55
C ALA A 336 -25.55 14.99 -16.35
N ALA A 337 -25.17 16.04 -15.62
CA ALA A 337 -25.98 17.25 -15.50
C ALA A 337 -26.12 17.96 -16.85
N GLU A 338 -25.02 18.13 -17.60
CA GLU A 338 -25.02 18.73 -18.93
C GLU A 338 -25.88 17.94 -19.94
N ASP A 339 -25.82 16.61 -19.88
CA ASP A 339 -26.58 15.70 -20.74
C ASP A 339 -28.09 15.83 -20.46
N VAL A 340 -28.48 15.94 -19.20
CA VAL A 340 -29.87 16.26 -18.81
C VAL A 340 -30.30 17.61 -19.37
N LEU A 341 -29.49 18.66 -19.21
CA LEU A 341 -29.81 19.98 -19.77
C LEU A 341 -29.99 19.92 -21.30
N ARG A 342 -29.06 19.26 -22.01
CA ARG A 342 -29.14 19.07 -23.46
C ARG A 342 -30.36 18.26 -23.87
N ALA A 343 -30.73 17.22 -23.12
CA ALA A 343 -31.92 16.40 -23.39
C ALA A 343 -33.21 17.22 -23.28
N HIS A 344 -33.22 18.26 -22.43
CA HIS A 344 -34.27 19.27 -22.34
C HIS A 344 -34.06 20.48 -23.26
N ARG A 345 -33.20 20.36 -24.27
CA ARG A 345 -32.89 21.40 -25.28
C ARG A 345 -32.34 22.70 -24.69
N LEU A 346 -31.69 22.60 -23.54
CA LEU A 346 -30.92 23.70 -22.94
C LEU A 346 -29.45 23.61 -23.37
N PRO A 347 -28.72 24.73 -23.40
CA PRO A 347 -27.26 24.71 -23.47
C PRO A 347 -26.67 23.83 -22.36
N SER A 348 -25.58 23.10 -22.64
CA SER A 348 -24.87 22.29 -21.63
C SER A 348 -24.36 23.16 -20.48
N THR A 349 -23.92 24.37 -20.79
CA THR A 349 -23.57 25.39 -19.80
C THR A 349 -24.50 26.58 -19.93
N LEU A 350 -25.27 26.87 -18.88
CA LEU A 350 -26.07 28.09 -18.82
C LEU A 350 -25.20 29.25 -18.33
N PRO A 351 -25.55 30.52 -18.65
CA PRO A 351 -24.70 31.68 -18.37
C PRO A 351 -24.30 31.83 -16.90
N GLU A 352 -25.16 31.36 -15.98
CA GLU A 352 -24.96 31.42 -14.53
C GLU A 352 -24.84 30.02 -13.91
N THR A 353 -24.19 29.09 -14.62
CA THR A 353 -23.84 27.77 -14.08
C THR A 353 -22.50 27.81 -13.36
N THR A 354 -22.47 27.36 -12.12
CA THR A 354 -21.22 27.13 -11.37
C THR A 354 -21.11 25.66 -10.96
N ILE A 355 -19.87 25.21 -10.76
CA ILE A 355 -19.58 23.86 -10.25
C ILE A 355 -19.17 23.98 -8.80
N SER A 356 -19.78 23.19 -7.93
CA SER A 356 -19.41 23.05 -6.52
C SER A 356 -19.13 21.59 -6.19
N HIS A 357 -18.31 21.37 -5.17
CA HIS A 357 -18.04 20.04 -4.60
C HIS A 357 -18.79 19.82 -3.28
N ALA A 358 -19.45 20.85 -2.75
CA ALA A 358 -20.11 20.82 -1.44
C ALA A 358 -21.63 20.94 -1.58
N LEU A 359 -22.33 19.80 -1.48
CA LEU A 359 -23.79 19.79 -1.50
C LEU A 359 -24.42 20.63 -0.38
N PRO A 360 -23.93 20.62 0.88
CA PRO A 360 -24.50 21.46 1.93
C PRO A 360 -24.45 22.95 1.59
N GLU A 361 -23.31 23.45 1.08
CA GLU A 361 -23.16 24.85 0.69
C GLU A 361 -24.12 25.23 -0.46
N ALA A 362 -24.29 24.33 -1.43
CA ALA A 362 -25.25 24.54 -2.51
C ALA A 362 -26.70 24.58 -1.98
N MET A 363 -27.04 23.71 -1.02
CA MET A 363 -28.37 23.71 -0.40
C MET A 363 -28.62 24.99 0.42
N ASP A 364 -27.61 25.50 1.13
CA ASP A 364 -27.70 26.78 1.86
C ASP A 364 -27.88 27.95 0.89
N ALA A 365 -27.15 27.95 -0.23
CA ALA A 365 -27.31 28.95 -1.29
C ALA A 365 -28.72 28.89 -1.93
N LEU A 366 -29.26 27.68 -2.12
CA LEU A 366 -30.62 27.49 -2.63
C LEU A 366 -31.66 28.03 -1.64
N ALA A 367 -31.48 27.76 -0.35
CA ALA A 367 -32.35 28.26 0.71
C ALA A 367 -32.28 29.79 0.84
N ALA A 368 -31.10 30.38 0.66
CA ALA A 368 -30.88 31.82 0.63
C ALA A 368 -31.41 32.48 -0.66
N GLY A 369 -31.81 31.72 -1.67
CA GLY A 369 -32.22 32.23 -2.97
C GLY A 369 -31.10 32.89 -3.77
N THR A 370 -29.83 32.58 -3.45
CA THR A 370 -28.67 33.04 -4.23
C THR A 370 -28.41 32.17 -5.45
N ILE A 371 -29.01 30.98 -5.49
CA ILE A 371 -29.11 30.11 -6.66
C ILE A 371 -30.55 29.63 -6.83
N ASP A 372 -30.92 29.17 -8.02
CA ASP A 372 -32.30 28.79 -8.35
C ASP A 372 -32.50 27.27 -8.41
N ALA A 373 -31.44 26.51 -8.73
CA ALA A 373 -31.48 25.06 -8.79
C ALA A 373 -30.11 24.41 -8.50
N ILE A 374 -30.16 23.15 -8.07
CA ILE A 374 -29.00 22.27 -7.92
C ILE A 374 -29.20 21.04 -8.80
N VAL A 375 -28.16 20.62 -9.50
CA VAL A 375 -28.14 19.34 -10.23
C VAL A 375 -27.02 18.46 -9.68
N THR A 376 -27.32 17.23 -9.28
CA THR A 376 -26.33 16.29 -8.74
C THR A 376 -26.75 14.84 -8.94
N ALA A 377 -25.80 13.90 -8.95
CA ALA A 377 -26.07 12.46 -9.03
C ALA A 377 -25.58 11.77 -7.75
N VAL A 378 -26.51 11.31 -6.92
CA VAL A 378 -26.24 10.66 -5.63
C VAL A 378 -27.21 9.51 -5.39
N ALA A 379 -26.83 8.54 -4.57
CA ALA A 379 -27.74 7.47 -4.14
C ALA A 379 -28.94 8.08 -3.40
N ALA A 380 -30.14 7.52 -3.61
CA ALA A 380 -31.35 7.97 -2.94
C ALA A 380 -31.82 6.91 -1.93
N PRO A 381 -32.09 7.28 -0.65
CA PRO A 381 -31.94 8.61 -0.07
C PRO A 381 -30.48 8.99 0.20
N TYR A 382 -30.12 10.25 -0.04
CA TYR A 382 -28.83 10.81 0.37
C TYR A 382 -28.95 11.55 1.70
N GLY A 383 -28.10 11.21 2.67
CA GLY A 383 -28.18 11.73 4.04
C GLY A 383 -28.11 13.26 4.13
N ALA A 384 -27.24 13.90 3.33
CA ALA A 384 -27.13 15.37 3.34
C ALA A 384 -28.40 16.05 2.80
N ILE A 385 -28.99 15.52 1.72
CA ILE A 385 -30.26 16.04 1.18
C ILE A 385 -31.38 15.86 2.22
N ALA A 386 -31.45 14.68 2.84
CA ALA A 386 -32.46 14.38 3.85
C ALA A 386 -32.33 15.27 5.10
N ALA A 387 -31.10 15.54 5.56
CA ALA A 387 -30.83 16.43 6.68
C ALA A 387 -31.23 17.87 6.35
N THR A 388 -30.82 18.40 5.20
CA THR A 388 -31.18 19.77 4.80
C THR A 388 -32.68 19.93 4.55
N ALA A 389 -33.39 18.86 4.13
CA ALA A 389 -34.85 18.87 4.01
C ALA A 389 -35.59 19.21 5.32
N MET A 390 -34.93 19.09 6.48
CA MET A 390 -35.52 19.39 7.78
C MET A 390 -35.70 20.89 8.00
N ASP A 391 -34.73 21.69 7.55
CA ASP A 391 -34.68 23.14 7.79
C ASP A 391 -35.00 23.94 6.52
N HIS A 392 -34.76 23.36 5.34
CA HIS A 392 -34.87 24.01 4.04
C HIS A 392 -35.73 23.17 3.09
N PRO A 393 -37.05 23.44 3.01
CA PRO A 393 -37.95 22.69 2.16
C PRO A 393 -37.64 22.88 0.67
N PHE A 394 -37.66 21.78 -0.10
CA PHE A 394 -37.31 21.76 -1.51
C PHE A 394 -38.26 20.86 -2.31
N ARG A 395 -38.22 20.99 -3.64
CA ARG A 395 -38.86 20.07 -4.59
C ARG A 395 -37.82 19.46 -5.51
N LEU A 396 -38.08 18.22 -5.92
CA LEU A 396 -37.37 17.58 -7.01
C LEU A 396 -38.17 17.75 -8.30
N LEU A 397 -37.49 18.14 -9.38
CA LEU A 397 -38.08 18.18 -10.72
C LEU A 397 -37.98 16.81 -11.37
N SER A 398 -39.09 16.34 -11.95
CA SER A 398 -39.09 15.17 -12.82
C SER A 398 -38.45 15.53 -14.16
N LEU A 399 -37.72 14.58 -14.74
CA LEU A 399 -37.33 14.67 -16.14
C LEU A 399 -38.53 14.35 -17.03
N ASP A 400 -38.52 14.91 -18.24
CA ASP A 400 -39.55 14.68 -19.25
C ASP A 400 -39.35 13.28 -19.85
N SER A 401 -40.44 12.62 -20.25
CA SER A 401 -40.37 11.27 -20.86
C SER A 401 -39.46 11.23 -22.09
N ASP A 402 -39.50 12.28 -22.91
CA ASP A 402 -38.69 12.39 -24.12
C ASP A 402 -37.21 12.57 -23.79
N ALA A 403 -36.89 13.30 -22.72
CA ALA A 403 -35.51 13.46 -22.24
C ALA A 403 -34.98 12.14 -21.67
N ILE A 404 -35.78 11.41 -20.88
CA ILE A 404 -35.45 10.08 -20.37
C ILE A 404 -35.22 9.11 -21.53
N ALA A 405 -36.12 9.09 -22.52
CA ALA A 405 -36.00 8.22 -23.69
C ALA A 405 -34.74 8.55 -24.51
N LEU A 406 -34.42 9.83 -24.68
CA LEU A 406 -33.21 10.26 -25.38
C LEU A 406 -31.94 9.79 -24.66
N LEU A 407 -31.86 10.02 -23.34
CA LEU A 407 -30.71 9.65 -22.52
C LEU A 407 -30.51 8.14 -22.40
N THR A 408 -31.60 7.36 -22.50
CA THR A 408 -31.55 5.89 -22.42
C THR A 408 -31.61 5.20 -23.79
N SER A 409 -31.60 5.97 -24.89
CA SER A 409 -31.61 5.38 -26.24
C SER A 409 -30.23 4.84 -26.66
N GLY A 410 -30.18 3.57 -27.05
CA GLY A 410 -28.95 2.89 -27.47
C GLY A 410 -28.18 2.22 -26.32
N GLU A 411 -26.90 1.92 -26.52
CA GLU A 411 -26.03 1.40 -25.46
C GLU A 411 -25.48 2.56 -24.62
N THR A 412 -26.33 3.11 -23.76
CA THR A 412 -25.94 4.20 -22.85
C THR A 412 -25.68 3.68 -21.43
N HIS A 413 -24.92 4.45 -20.67
CA HIS A 413 -24.66 4.19 -19.26
C HIS A 413 -25.74 4.76 -18.33
N TYR A 414 -26.84 5.27 -18.89
CA TYR A 414 -27.96 5.80 -18.13
C TYR A 414 -29.05 4.75 -17.91
N ILE A 415 -29.60 4.72 -16.71
CA ILE A 415 -30.70 3.83 -16.32
C ILE A 415 -31.93 4.70 -16.07
N ALA A 416 -33.02 4.45 -16.79
CA ALA A 416 -34.31 5.07 -16.47
C ALA A 416 -34.82 4.52 -15.13
N LEU A 417 -35.13 5.40 -14.19
CA LEU A 417 -35.74 5.01 -12.91
C LEU A 417 -36.49 6.17 -12.27
N SER A 418 -37.22 5.89 -11.20
CA SER A 418 -37.88 6.92 -10.40
C SER A 418 -37.34 6.93 -8.98
N ILE A 419 -37.07 8.12 -8.45
CA ILE A 419 -36.88 8.31 -7.01
C ILE A 419 -38.25 8.04 -6.36
N PRO A 420 -38.38 7.04 -5.47
CA PRO A 420 -39.68 6.68 -4.88
C PRO A 420 -40.34 7.85 -4.16
N GLY A 421 -41.67 7.89 -4.12
CA GLY A 421 -42.42 8.79 -3.25
C GLY A 421 -41.99 8.63 -1.79
N ARG A 422 -41.97 9.73 -1.03
CA ARG A 422 -41.61 9.77 0.40
C ARG A 422 -40.16 9.39 0.69
N THR A 423 -39.27 9.52 -0.29
CA THR A 423 -37.82 9.40 -0.08
C THR A 423 -37.28 10.56 0.75
N TYR A 424 -37.78 11.77 0.48
CA TYR A 424 -37.43 12.99 1.20
C TYR A 424 -38.67 13.65 1.82
N ARG A 425 -38.47 14.44 2.88
CA ARG A 425 -39.53 15.23 3.51
C ARG A 425 -40.14 16.19 2.47
N GLY A 426 -41.47 16.25 2.40
CA GLY A 426 -42.20 17.09 1.45
C GLY A 426 -42.42 16.45 0.07
N GLN A 427 -41.66 15.42 -0.31
CA GLN A 427 -41.80 14.74 -1.59
C GLN A 427 -42.79 13.56 -1.50
N GLN A 428 -44.06 13.77 -1.86
CA GLN A 428 -45.08 12.70 -1.77
C GLN A 428 -45.06 11.74 -2.97
N ASN A 429 -44.88 12.27 -4.18
CA ASN A 429 -44.99 11.53 -5.43
C ASN A 429 -43.61 11.11 -5.93
N ALA A 430 -43.53 9.96 -6.59
CA ALA A 430 -42.30 9.53 -7.26
C ALA A 430 -41.85 10.56 -8.32
N VAL A 431 -40.54 10.67 -8.52
CA VAL A 431 -39.91 11.62 -9.45
C VAL A 431 -39.19 10.81 -10.52
N ALA A 432 -39.65 10.89 -11.78
CA ALA A 432 -39.02 10.18 -12.87
C ALA A 432 -37.71 10.87 -13.27
N THR A 433 -36.65 10.09 -13.45
CA THR A 433 -35.32 10.60 -13.77
C THR A 433 -34.50 9.52 -14.50
N VAL A 434 -33.23 9.81 -14.75
CA VAL A 434 -32.23 8.80 -15.09
C VAL A 434 -31.20 8.72 -13.97
N ALA A 435 -30.47 7.61 -13.94
CA ALA A 435 -29.37 7.40 -13.02
C ALA A 435 -28.12 6.96 -13.77
N VAL A 436 -26.97 7.36 -13.23
CA VAL A 436 -25.71 6.65 -13.47
C VAL A 436 -25.59 5.54 -12.43
N ALA A 437 -24.75 4.54 -12.68
CA ALA A 437 -24.49 3.48 -11.72
C ALA A 437 -23.14 3.69 -11.04
N ALA A 438 -23.07 3.46 -9.72
CA ALA A 438 -21.79 3.11 -9.11
C ALA A 438 -21.46 1.68 -9.54
N ILE A 439 -20.35 1.49 -10.26
CA ILE A 439 -19.93 0.21 -10.80
C ILE A 439 -18.63 -0.25 -10.16
N LEU A 440 -18.50 -1.56 -10.01
CA LEU A 440 -17.23 -2.23 -9.78
C LEU A 440 -16.56 -2.42 -11.14
N ALA A 441 -15.36 -1.88 -11.31
CA ALA A 441 -14.56 -2.01 -12.52
C ALA A 441 -13.17 -2.57 -12.21
N ALA A 442 -12.60 -3.32 -13.14
CA ALA A 442 -11.29 -3.95 -13.00
C ALA A 442 -10.50 -3.88 -14.31
N ASP A 443 -9.18 -4.01 -14.22
CA ASP A 443 -8.36 -4.28 -15.41
C ASP A 443 -8.68 -5.68 -15.94
N ARG A 444 -8.71 -5.85 -17.26
CA ARG A 444 -8.95 -7.12 -17.96
C ARG A 444 -8.03 -8.25 -17.50
N ASP A 445 -6.80 -7.94 -17.07
CA ASP A 445 -5.80 -8.94 -16.70
C ASP A 445 -5.98 -9.47 -15.27
N VAL A 446 -6.93 -8.93 -14.50
CA VAL A 446 -7.27 -9.51 -13.20
C VAL A 446 -7.79 -10.93 -13.42
N ARG A 447 -7.29 -11.89 -12.63
CA ARG A 447 -7.58 -13.31 -12.87
C ARG A 447 -9.09 -13.55 -12.83
N VAL A 448 -9.59 -14.34 -13.78
CA VAL A 448 -11.00 -14.76 -13.86
C VAL A 448 -11.51 -15.32 -12.53
N THR A 449 -10.69 -16.11 -11.85
CA THR A 449 -10.99 -16.71 -10.54
C THR A 449 -11.06 -15.66 -9.43
N GLU A 450 -10.21 -14.63 -9.46
CA GLU A 450 -10.29 -13.51 -8.50
C GLU A 450 -11.57 -12.71 -8.68
N VAL A 451 -11.95 -12.38 -9.92
CA VAL A 451 -13.19 -11.64 -10.18
C VAL A 451 -14.42 -12.44 -9.79
N ASN A 452 -14.43 -13.76 -10.01
CA ASN A 452 -15.50 -14.64 -9.54
C ASN A 452 -15.61 -14.65 -8.01
N ALA A 453 -14.50 -14.82 -7.31
CA ALA A 453 -14.48 -14.84 -5.85
C ALA A 453 -14.89 -13.47 -5.25
N LEU A 454 -14.50 -12.37 -5.92
CA LEU A 454 -14.95 -11.03 -5.57
C LEU A 454 -16.46 -10.88 -5.74
N LEU A 455 -17.04 -11.35 -6.84
CA LEU A 455 -18.49 -11.30 -7.05
C LEU A 455 -19.27 -12.17 -6.04
N GLN A 456 -18.73 -13.33 -5.67
CA GLN A 456 -19.28 -14.15 -4.57
C GLN A 456 -19.26 -13.40 -3.23
N SER A 457 -18.20 -12.62 -2.99
CA SER A 457 -18.09 -11.77 -1.80
C SER A 457 -19.08 -10.61 -1.82
N VAL A 458 -19.29 -9.99 -2.99
CA VAL A 458 -20.20 -8.85 -3.19
C VAL A 458 -21.67 -9.26 -3.06
N PHE A 459 -22.05 -10.37 -3.68
CA PHE A 459 -23.43 -10.88 -3.70
C PHE A 459 -23.71 -11.96 -2.65
N GLY A 460 -22.72 -12.27 -1.82
CA GLY A 460 -22.88 -13.17 -0.68
C GLY A 460 -23.81 -12.60 0.40
N PRO A 461 -23.97 -13.32 1.52
CA PRO A 461 -24.86 -12.92 2.62
C PRO A 461 -24.26 -11.77 3.47
N VAL A 462 -24.08 -10.60 2.85
CA VAL A 462 -23.54 -9.40 3.49
C VAL A 462 -24.68 -8.53 3.99
N ASP A 463 -24.73 -8.32 5.30
CA ASP A 463 -25.65 -7.37 5.91
C ASP A 463 -25.09 -5.94 5.83
N TYR A 464 -25.16 -5.37 4.63
CA TYR A 464 -24.60 -4.04 4.35
C TYR A 464 -25.13 -2.96 5.29
N LEU A 465 -26.42 -2.99 5.62
CA LEU A 465 -27.04 -1.98 6.47
C LEU A 465 -26.47 -2.02 7.89
N ARG A 466 -26.44 -3.20 8.52
CA ARG A 466 -25.87 -3.36 9.87
C ARG A 466 -24.38 -3.02 9.90
N LEU A 467 -23.68 -3.20 8.79
CA LEU A 467 -22.26 -2.88 8.66
C LEU A 467 -21.99 -1.42 8.27
N GLY A 468 -23.03 -0.59 8.13
CA GLY A 468 -22.94 0.86 7.96
C GLY A 468 -23.00 1.37 6.51
N SER A 469 -23.46 0.53 5.57
CA SER A 469 -23.67 0.90 4.17
C SER A 469 -25.14 0.86 3.79
N ALA A 470 -25.77 2.04 3.75
CA ALA A 470 -27.13 2.18 3.25
C ALA A 470 -27.21 1.92 1.74
N ALA A 471 -26.24 2.39 0.95
CA ALA A 471 -26.20 2.12 -0.49
C ALA A 471 -26.03 0.63 -0.81
N GLY A 472 -25.31 -0.11 0.03
CA GLY A 472 -25.09 -1.54 -0.15
C GLY A 472 -26.35 -2.39 -0.14
N ILE A 473 -27.47 -1.92 0.45
CA ILE A 473 -28.74 -2.65 0.42
C ILE A 473 -29.33 -2.79 -0.98
N MET A 474 -28.90 -1.94 -1.92
CA MET A 474 -29.35 -1.95 -3.31
C MET A 474 -28.53 -2.91 -4.20
N ILE A 475 -27.44 -3.49 -3.67
CA ILE A 475 -26.60 -4.41 -4.41
C ILE A 475 -27.36 -5.71 -4.63
N SER A 476 -27.60 -6.05 -5.89
CA SER A 476 -28.36 -7.24 -6.28
C SER A 476 -27.81 -7.86 -7.57
N PRO A 477 -27.73 -9.21 -7.66
CA PRO A 477 -27.38 -9.88 -8.91
C PRO A 477 -28.32 -9.52 -10.07
N ASN A 478 -29.59 -9.22 -9.79
CA ASN A 478 -30.61 -8.92 -10.80
C ASN A 478 -30.37 -7.59 -11.52
N THR A 479 -29.73 -6.63 -10.85
CA THR A 479 -29.44 -5.29 -11.40
C THR A 479 -27.96 -5.14 -11.78
N ALA A 480 -27.14 -6.16 -11.55
CA ALA A 480 -25.69 -6.13 -11.67
C ALA A 480 -25.15 -5.87 -13.09
N GLN A 481 -25.99 -5.99 -14.13
CA GLN A 481 -25.59 -5.75 -15.52
C GLN A 481 -26.24 -4.48 -16.11
N LEU A 482 -26.97 -3.70 -15.32
CA LEU A 482 -27.62 -2.48 -15.78
C LEU A 482 -26.66 -1.28 -15.79
N GLY A 483 -26.73 -0.46 -16.85
CA GLY A 483 -26.00 0.81 -16.95
C GLY A 483 -24.49 0.67 -17.06
N LEU A 484 -23.99 -0.44 -17.60
CA LEU A 484 -22.55 -0.67 -17.78
C LEU A 484 -22.08 -0.10 -19.12
N PRO A 485 -21.15 0.88 -19.14
CA PRO A 485 -20.59 1.44 -20.39
C PRO A 485 -19.43 0.64 -20.95
N LEU A 486 -19.02 -0.43 -20.24
CA LEU A 486 -17.82 -1.19 -20.54
C LEU A 486 -18.20 -2.63 -20.86
N PRO A 487 -17.42 -3.32 -21.71
CA PRO A 487 -17.50 -4.77 -21.80
C PRO A 487 -17.31 -5.41 -20.43
N LEU A 488 -18.04 -6.50 -20.18
CA LEU A 488 -17.89 -7.26 -18.96
C LEU A 488 -16.49 -7.88 -18.86
N HIS A 489 -15.99 -7.98 -17.64
CA HIS A 489 -14.79 -8.73 -17.35
C HIS A 489 -15.06 -10.22 -17.59
N PRO A 490 -14.14 -11.01 -18.17
CA PRO A 490 -14.39 -12.44 -18.46
C PRO A 490 -14.80 -13.24 -17.21
N GLY A 491 -14.27 -12.89 -16.04
CA GLY A 491 -14.70 -13.45 -14.75
C GLY A 491 -16.14 -13.10 -14.36
N ALA A 492 -16.60 -11.88 -14.65
CA ALA A 492 -17.98 -11.47 -14.43
C ALA A 492 -18.94 -12.16 -15.40
N GLU A 493 -18.57 -12.27 -16.68
CA GLU A 493 -19.35 -13.02 -17.66
C GLU A 493 -19.55 -14.47 -17.23
N ALA A 494 -18.50 -15.14 -16.75
CA ALA A 494 -18.57 -16.52 -16.27
C ALA A 494 -19.47 -16.64 -15.02
N PHE A 495 -19.36 -15.69 -14.08
CA PHE A 495 -20.18 -15.64 -12.87
C PHE A 495 -21.66 -15.53 -13.22
N PHE A 496 -22.04 -14.51 -14.00
CA PHE A 496 -23.45 -14.26 -14.32
C PHE A 496 -24.06 -15.35 -15.19
N LYS A 497 -23.32 -15.95 -16.14
CA LYS A 497 -23.81 -17.11 -16.92
C LYS A 497 -24.20 -18.29 -16.02
N THR A 498 -23.44 -18.52 -14.95
CA THR A 498 -23.69 -19.64 -14.03
C THR A 498 -24.83 -19.32 -13.06
N SER A 499 -24.90 -18.09 -12.55
CA SER A 499 -25.97 -17.65 -11.65
C SER A 499 -27.33 -17.54 -12.34
N SER A 500 -27.38 -17.17 -13.63
CA SER A 500 -28.61 -17.18 -14.43
C SER A 500 -29.15 -18.60 -14.71
N ALA A 501 -28.34 -19.64 -14.48
CA ALA A 501 -28.73 -21.04 -14.66
C ALA A 501 -29.21 -21.72 -13.36
N ALA A 502 -29.11 -21.05 -12.20
CA ALA A 502 -29.65 -21.55 -10.94
C ALA A 502 -31.13 -21.18 -10.82
N PRO A 503 -32.05 -22.14 -10.61
CA PRO A 503 -33.48 -21.83 -10.51
C PRO A 503 -33.73 -20.96 -9.29
N SER A 504 -34.50 -19.89 -9.49
CA SER A 504 -35.12 -19.10 -8.43
C SER A 504 -35.98 -20.03 -7.56
N ASN A 505 -35.49 -20.39 -6.39
CA ASN A 505 -36.25 -21.11 -5.36
C ASN A 505 -36.93 -20.11 -4.42
#